data_AF-A0A815AKN2-F1
#
_entry.id   AF-A0A815AKN2-F1
#
_cell.length_a   1.000
_cell.length_b   1.000
_cell.length_c   1.000
_cell.angle_alpha   90.00
_cell.angle_beta   90.00
_cell.angle_gamma   90.00
#
_symmetry.space_group_name_H-M   'P 1'
#
loop_
_entity.id
_entity.type
_entity.pdbx_description
1 polymer ?
#
loop_
_entity_poly.entity_id
_entity_poly.type
_entity_poly.pdbx_seq_one_letter_code
_entity_poly.pdbx_strand_id
1 'polypeptide(L)'
;MSESFCEKSQRHCSLITYAFSPSHIKDIFVSMATTYETPKIITINSLPIAITCRIVQLLILIYAFVYIIWYKRGYQNRDSSLLSSVTLEANGIGVYNKDGIMTVDNADYIVPPEENNALFIMTNYIETDQQRGLCAESADIRDSGCKQDLECEKKRRNRVIWNGRWTGKCHQPEGRCEMEGWCPVENDTVIPKPIIGTLNYTIFLRNFVEFTRFSVMRRNVLNDTSYFRTCRYHPEHDSLCPIFRIADLLDIVESDPEEREKMMTNGAVLRIKIDWMCNLDLGEQECKPSYSFGRLDSRFRDERFSFGFNFRYASHWRVNKTEFRTLKKAFGLRFIVTVNGDAGRFSLLVLTLNIGSIVGVLGLATFICDIVALYFSEQGYIYRRQKFQSVHLKNKTIGASTVVQSSVHKRKMARKIKQRT
;
A
#
# COMPACT_ATOMS: atom_id res chain seq x y z
N MET A 1 -76.54 9.29 1.47
CA MET A 1 -76.84 10.45 2.32
C MET A 1 -75.76 11.47 2.04
N SER A 2 -75.99 12.62 1.42
CA SER A 2 -77.20 13.43 1.31
C SER A 2 -77.00 14.40 0.14
N GLU A 3 -77.91 14.38 -0.83
CA GLU A 3 -78.28 15.61 -1.54
C GLU A 3 -78.94 16.55 -0.52
N SER A 4 -78.47 17.80 -0.46
CA SER A 4 -79.28 19.01 -0.32
C SER A 4 -78.42 20.14 0.27
N PHE A 5 -77.99 21.08 -0.57
CA PHE A 5 -78.13 22.53 -0.33
C PHE A 5 -77.44 23.28 -1.48
N CYS A 6 -78.21 23.59 -2.50
CA CYS A 6 -77.89 24.67 -3.42
C CYS A 6 -78.42 25.96 -2.78
N GLU A 7 -77.57 26.93 -2.45
CA GLU A 7 -77.83 28.37 -2.62
C GLU A 7 -76.71 29.26 -2.06
N LYS A 8 -76.40 30.32 -2.82
CA LYS A 8 -75.51 31.47 -2.49
C LYS A 8 -74.01 31.32 -2.71
N SER A 9 -73.59 31.45 -3.97
CA SER A 9 -72.66 32.51 -4.44
C SER A 9 -72.10 32.14 -5.82
N GLN A 10 -72.79 32.62 -6.86
CA GLN A 10 -72.57 32.29 -8.28
C GLN A 10 -71.32 32.96 -8.91
N ARG A 11 -70.28 33.33 -8.14
CA ARG A 11 -69.11 34.05 -8.69
C ARG A 11 -67.73 33.51 -8.29
N HIS A 12 -67.62 32.41 -7.55
CA HIS A 12 -66.31 31.86 -7.15
C HIS A 12 -66.01 30.43 -7.65
N CYS A 13 -66.94 29.78 -8.36
CA CYS A 13 -66.70 28.48 -9.01
C CYS A 13 -66.36 28.57 -10.51
N SER A 14 -66.12 29.77 -11.04
CA SER A 14 -65.74 29.99 -12.44
C SER A 14 -64.27 30.39 -12.63
N LEU A 15 -63.44 30.35 -11.58
CA LEU A 15 -61.99 30.61 -11.67
C LEU A 15 -61.10 29.43 -11.24
N ILE A 16 -61.67 28.37 -10.67
CA ILE A 16 -60.91 27.15 -10.31
C ILE A 16 -61.12 26.03 -11.36
N THR A 17 -62.16 26.12 -12.19
CA THR A 17 -62.43 25.20 -13.30
C THR A 17 -61.69 25.51 -14.60
N TYR A 18 -60.96 26.63 -14.69
CA TYR A 18 -60.07 26.92 -15.83
C TYR A 18 -58.61 26.47 -15.61
N ALA A 19 -58.27 25.92 -14.44
CA ALA A 19 -56.90 25.46 -14.14
C ALA A 19 -56.68 23.96 -14.42
N PHE A 20 -57.72 23.18 -14.73
CA PHE A 20 -57.63 21.73 -14.93
C PHE A 20 -58.52 21.25 -16.10
N SER A 21 -58.42 21.89 -17.26
CA SER A 21 -58.89 21.25 -18.50
C SER A 21 -57.83 20.22 -18.94
N PRO A 22 -58.19 18.97 -19.28
CA PRO A 22 -57.25 17.96 -19.80
C PRO A 22 -56.57 18.39 -21.10
N SER A 23 -57.09 19.41 -21.80
CA SER A 23 -56.41 20.06 -22.91
C SER A 23 -55.21 20.90 -22.44
N HIS A 24 -55.34 21.65 -21.36
CA HIS A 24 -54.29 22.54 -20.83
C HIS A 24 -53.11 21.77 -20.24
N ILE A 25 -53.37 20.61 -19.61
CA ILE A 25 -52.32 19.72 -19.09
C ILE A 25 -51.60 19.02 -20.25
N LYS A 26 -52.32 18.62 -21.30
CA LYS A 26 -51.72 18.11 -22.53
C LYS A 26 -50.86 19.17 -23.20
N ASP A 27 -51.32 20.42 -23.29
CA ASP A 27 -50.56 21.51 -23.88
C ASP A 27 -49.30 21.86 -23.06
N ILE A 28 -49.38 21.78 -21.72
CA ILE A 28 -48.20 21.94 -20.84
C ILE A 28 -47.22 20.77 -21.02
N PHE A 29 -47.69 19.51 -21.03
CA PHE A 29 -46.84 18.34 -21.27
C PHE A 29 -46.20 18.34 -22.67
N VAL A 30 -46.97 18.71 -23.70
CA VAL A 30 -46.48 18.84 -25.07
C VAL A 30 -45.49 20.00 -25.17
N SER A 31 -45.74 21.12 -24.49
CA SER A 31 -44.79 22.23 -24.42
C SER A 31 -43.48 21.79 -23.76
N MET A 32 -43.50 21.17 -22.57
CA MET A 32 -42.30 20.61 -21.94
C MET A 32 -41.58 19.58 -22.82
N ALA A 33 -42.30 18.72 -23.54
CA ALA A 33 -41.71 17.71 -24.42
C ALA A 33 -41.14 18.29 -25.72
N THR A 34 -41.54 19.50 -26.13
CA THR A 34 -41.14 20.13 -27.40
C THR A 34 -40.31 21.40 -27.24
N THR A 35 -40.19 21.93 -26.02
CA THR A 35 -39.34 23.09 -25.72
C THR A 35 -37.92 22.65 -25.36
N TYR A 36 -36.94 23.18 -26.09
CA TYR A 36 -35.51 23.02 -25.81
C TYR A 36 -34.92 24.37 -25.42
N GLU A 37 -34.41 24.49 -24.20
CA GLU A 37 -33.78 25.70 -23.70
C GLU A 37 -32.30 25.75 -24.12
N THR A 38 -31.85 26.90 -24.62
CA THR A 38 -30.45 27.14 -24.96
C THR A 38 -29.94 28.38 -24.25
N PRO A 39 -28.71 28.34 -23.69
CA PRO A 39 -28.13 29.53 -23.11
C PRO A 39 -27.77 30.53 -24.21
N LYS A 40 -28.07 31.81 -23.98
CA LYS A 40 -27.59 32.89 -24.84
C LYS A 40 -26.09 33.08 -24.63
N ILE A 41 -25.29 32.79 -25.66
CA ILE A 41 -23.83 32.94 -25.64
C ILE A 41 -23.40 34.31 -26.17
N ILE A 42 -22.26 34.80 -25.68
CA ILE A 42 -21.63 36.05 -26.13
C ILE A 42 -20.29 35.70 -26.76
N THR A 43 -20.10 36.09 -28.01
CA THR A 43 -18.84 35.92 -28.74
C THR A 43 -17.98 37.16 -28.56
N ILE A 44 -16.80 37.01 -27.96
CA ILE A 44 -15.83 38.09 -27.76
C ILE A 44 -14.80 38.03 -28.88
N ASN A 45 -14.71 39.10 -29.69
CA ASN A 45 -13.72 39.22 -30.75
C ASN A 45 -12.53 40.05 -30.26
N SER A 46 -11.60 39.43 -29.54
CA SER A 46 -10.33 40.06 -29.16
C SER A 46 -9.18 39.06 -29.22
N LEU A 47 -8.11 39.45 -29.92
CA LEU A 47 -6.92 38.62 -30.12
C LEU A 47 -6.24 38.19 -28.80
N PRO A 48 -5.97 39.07 -27.81
CA PRO A 48 -5.24 38.67 -26.61
C PRO A 48 -6.03 37.69 -25.72
N ILE A 49 -7.34 37.89 -25.58
CA ILE A 49 -8.20 36.98 -24.79
C ILE A 49 -8.35 35.64 -25.51
N ALA A 50 -8.57 35.66 -26.83
CA ALA A 50 -8.68 34.44 -27.61
C ALA A 50 -7.40 33.59 -27.52
N ILE A 51 -6.21 34.19 -27.68
CA ILE A 51 -4.94 33.47 -27.54
C ILE A 51 -4.78 32.89 -26.14
N THR A 52 -5.00 33.70 -25.10
CA THR A 52 -4.89 33.24 -23.70
C THR A 52 -5.82 32.07 -23.42
N CYS A 53 -7.06 32.15 -23.88
CA CYS A 53 -8.04 31.09 -23.74
C CYS A 53 -7.70 29.81 -24.49
N ARG A 54 -7.19 29.94 -25.73
CA ARG A 54 -6.74 28.79 -26.50
C ARG A 54 -5.51 28.13 -25.88
N ILE A 55 -4.59 28.89 -25.29
CA ILE A 55 -3.46 28.36 -24.55
C ILE A 55 -3.93 27.57 -23.32
N VAL A 56 -4.84 28.12 -22.50
CA VAL A 56 -5.37 27.41 -21.33
C VAL A 56 -6.08 26.11 -21.74
N GLN A 57 -6.92 26.16 -22.78
CA GLN A 57 -7.57 24.97 -23.33
C GLN A 57 -6.54 23.93 -23.81
N LEU A 58 -5.53 24.37 -24.54
CA LEU A 58 -4.47 23.50 -25.06
C LEU A 58 -3.68 22.83 -23.91
N LEU A 59 -3.32 23.58 -22.87
CA LEU A 59 -2.61 23.04 -21.71
C LEU A 59 -3.44 21.96 -20.99
N ILE A 60 -4.73 22.19 -20.80
CA ILE A 60 -5.64 21.21 -20.21
C ILE A 60 -5.76 19.97 -21.09
N LEU A 61 -5.88 20.14 -22.41
CA LEU A 61 -5.92 19.03 -23.36
C LEU A 61 -4.62 18.22 -23.36
N ILE A 62 -3.46 18.88 -23.37
CA ILE A 62 -2.15 18.22 -23.30
C ILE A 62 -2.06 17.40 -22.03
N TYR A 63 -2.39 17.99 -20.88
CA TYR A 63 -2.41 17.25 -19.61
C TYR A 63 -3.35 16.04 -19.67
N ALA A 64 -4.58 16.21 -20.16
CA ALA A 64 -5.54 15.12 -20.27
C ALA A 64 -5.05 13.96 -21.15
N PHE A 65 -4.61 14.25 -22.38
CA PHE A 65 -4.21 13.20 -23.33
C PHE A 65 -2.84 12.60 -22.99
N VAL A 66 -1.85 13.42 -22.64
CA VAL A 66 -0.48 12.94 -22.38
C VAL A 66 -0.38 12.31 -20.99
N TYR A 67 -0.90 12.96 -19.95
CA TYR A 67 -0.75 12.45 -18.59
C TYR A 67 -1.81 11.39 -18.26
N ILE A 68 -3.09 11.69 -18.43
CA ILE A 68 -4.17 10.78 -18.00
C ILE A 68 -4.31 9.59 -18.96
N ILE A 69 -4.48 9.86 -20.25
CA ILE A 69 -4.72 8.79 -21.22
C ILE A 69 -3.45 8.01 -21.53
N TRP A 70 -2.34 8.68 -21.89
CA TRP A 70 -1.11 7.99 -22.29
C TRP A 70 -0.29 7.50 -21.10
N TYR A 71 0.22 8.39 -20.24
CA TYR A 71 1.15 8.03 -19.16
C TYR A 71 0.48 7.16 -18.07
N LYS A 72 -0.70 7.56 -17.58
CA LYS A 72 -1.48 6.79 -16.60
C LYS A 72 -2.32 5.69 -17.23
N ARG A 73 -2.29 5.49 -18.56
CA ARG A 73 -3.07 4.47 -19.27
C ARG A 73 -4.55 4.48 -18.88
N GLY A 74 -5.16 5.66 -18.82
CA GLY A 74 -6.57 5.84 -18.43
C GLY A 74 -7.58 5.14 -19.36
N TYR A 75 -7.14 4.55 -20.47
CA TYR A 75 -7.98 3.70 -21.32
C TYR A 75 -8.09 2.24 -20.83
N GLN A 76 -7.26 1.86 -19.85
CA GLN A 76 -7.24 0.50 -19.32
C GLN A 76 -8.09 0.40 -18.06
N ASN A 77 -8.89 -0.65 -18.00
CA ASN A 77 -9.38 -1.15 -16.73
C ASN A 77 -8.23 -1.85 -16.02
N ARG A 78 -8.09 -1.64 -14.71
CA ARG A 78 -7.00 -2.20 -13.91
C ARG A 78 -7.51 -3.15 -12.85
N ASP A 79 -6.69 -4.17 -12.59
CA ASP A 79 -6.88 -5.13 -11.53
C ASP A 79 -5.63 -5.19 -10.66
N SER A 80 -5.73 -4.60 -9.47
CA SER A 80 -4.73 -4.68 -8.41
C SER A 80 -5.02 -5.79 -7.40
N SER A 81 -6.13 -6.54 -7.57
CA SER A 81 -6.49 -7.68 -6.72
C SER A 81 -5.83 -8.94 -7.24
N LEU A 82 -4.53 -9.06 -6.94
CA LEU A 82 -3.74 -10.23 -7.27
C LEU A 82 -3.99 -11.36 -6.27
N LEU A 83 -4.40 -12.54 -6.77
CA LEU A 83 -4.26 -13.77 -6.02
C LEU A 83 -2.88 -14.35 -6.32
N SER A 84 -2.12 -14.69 -5.28
CA SER A 84 -0.77 -15.25 -5.43
C SER A 84 -0.56 -16.45 -4.54
N SER A 85 0.11 -17.47 -5.05
CA SER A 85 0.63 -18.59 -4.30
C SER A 85 2.13 -18.70 -4.54
N VAL A 86 2.90 -18.93 -3.47
CA VAL A 86 4.36 -19.08 -3.53
C VAL A 86 4.74 -20.40 -2.88
N THR A 87 5.65 -21.12 -3.53
CA THR A 87 6.30 -22.32 -2.98
C THR A 87 7.80 -22.15 -3.13
N LEU A 88 8.54 -22.43 -2.06
CA LEU A 88 9.99 -22.34 -2.02
C LEU A 88 10.57 -23.72 -1.74
N GLU A 89 11.58 -24.09 -2.52
CA GLU A 89 12.32 -25.34 -2.33
C GLU A 89 13.80 -24.98 -2.30
N ALA A 90 14.51 -25.29 -1.21
CA ALA A 90 15.96 -25.15 -1.16
C ALA A 90 16.65 -26.50 -1.41
N ASN A 91 17.68 -26.47 -2.25
CA ASN A 91 18.50 -27.61 -2.60
C ASN A 91 19.97 -27.28 -2.37
N GLY A 92 20.66 -28.20 -1.68
CA GLY A 92 22.07 -28.09 -1.35
C GLY A 92 22.44 -29.11 -0.29
N ILE A 93 23.72 -29.49 -0.28
CA ILE A 93 24.30 -30.38 0.72
C ILE A 93 25.44 -29.61 1.38
N GLY A 94 25.40 -29.52 2.71
CA GLY A 94 26.45 -28.91 3.51
C GLY A 94 27.31 -29.97 4.18
N VAL A 95 28.55 -29.59 4.48
CA VAL A 95 29.40 -30.34 5.39
C VAL A 95 29.69 -29.44 6.57
N TYR A 96 29.43 -29.93 7.77
CA TYR A 96 29.71 -29.24 9.02
C TYR A 96 30.68 -30.06 9.85
N ASN A 97 31.74 -29.41 10.34
CA ASN A 97 32.78 -30.07 11.11
C ASN A 97 32.87 -29.41 12.49
N LYS A 98 32.20 -30.03 13.47
CA LYS A 98 32.19 -29.58 14.87
C LYS A 98 32.81 -30.63 15.78
N ASP A 99 32.31 -31.87 15.69
CA ASP A 99 32.78 -33.03 16.47
C ASP A 99 33.02 -34.27 15.57
N GLY A 100 33.14 -34.02 14.26
CA GLY A 100 33.14 -35.01 13.19
C GLY A 100 32.58 -34.39 11.90
N ILE A 101 32.87 -35.02 10.76
CA ILE A 101 32.34 -34.58 9.46
C ILE A 101 30.88 -35.05 9.39
N MET A 102 29.94 -34.13 9.60
CA MET A 102 28.51 -34.37 9.44
C MET A 102 28.03 -33.73 8.14
N THR A 103 27.34 -34.52 7.32
CA THR A 103 26.64 -34.02 6.14
C THR A 103 25.26 -33.51 6.56
N VAL A 104 24.90 -32.32 6.10
CA VAL A 104 23.63 -31.65 6.42
C VAL A 104 22.83 -31.52 5.12
N ASP A 105 21.58 -31.98 5.14
CA ASP A 105 20.68 -31.91 4.00
C ASP A 105 19.50 -30.95 4.21
N ASN A 106 18.59 -30.90 3.23
CA ASN A 106 17.44 -30.00 3.25
C ASN A 106 16.48 -30.25 4.42
N ALA A 107 16.39 -31.46 4.96
CA ALA A 107 15.57 -31.75 6.13
C ALA A 107 16.21 -31.22 7.42
N ASP A 108 17.53 -31.07 7.44
CA ASP A 108 18.26 -30.58 8.62
C ASP A 108 18.29 -29.05 8.72
N TYR A 109 18.46 -28.34 7.58
CA TYR A 109 18.62 -26.88 7.59
C TYR A 109 17.35 -26.08 7.31
N ILE A 110 16.25 -26.69 6.87
CA ILE A 110 14.97 -26.01 6.64
C ILE A 110 14.04 -26.23 7.83
N VAL A 111 13.83 -25.19 8.65
CA VAL A 111 13.02 -25.27 9.87
C VAL A 111 12.17 -23.99 10.05
N PRO A 112 10.83 -24.09 10.10
CA PRO A 112 10.03 -25.26 9.74
C PRO A 112 10.10 -25.54 8.23
N PRO A 113 9.85 -26.79 7.79
CA PRO A 113 9.83 -27.15 6.38
C PRO A 113 8.68 -26.50 5.59
N GLU A 114 7.64 -26.03 6.28
CA GLU A 114 6.47 -25.42 5.67
C GLU A 114 6.20 -24.06 6.32
N GLU A 115 6.55 -22.98 5.61
CA GLU A 115 6.24 -21.61 5.98
C GLU A 115 5.60 -20.89 4.79
N ASN A 116 4.46 -20.24 5.01
CA ASN A 116 3.76 -19.52 3.95
C ASN A 116 4.55 -18.28 3.53
N ASN A 117 4.86 -18.18 2.23
CA ASN A 117 5.59 -17.06 1.62
C ASN A 117 6.97 -16.79 2.26
N ALA A 118 7.55 -17.74 2.97
CA ALA A 118 8.85 -17.58 3.59
C ALA A 118 9.61 -18.90 3.64
N LEU A 119 10.93 -18.79 3.78
CA LEU A 119 11.82 -19.93 3.91
C LEU A 119 12.95 -19.55 4.87
N PHE A 120 13.15 -20.38 5.89
CA PHE A 120 14.31 -20.27 6.76
C PHE A 120 15.37 -21.30 6.35
N ILE A 121 16.62 -20.84 6.21
CA ILE A 121 17.78 -21.67 5.96
C ILE A 121 18.76 -21.46 7.10
N MET A 122 18.97 -22.51 7.90
CA MET A 122 19.93 -22.54 9.00
C MET A 122 21.36 -22.41 8.45
N THR A 123 22.06 -21.38 8.85
CA THR A 123 23.48 -21.15 8.49
C THR A 123 24.41 -21.53 9.63
N ASN A 124 23.92 -21.46 10.86
CA ASN A 124 24.70 -21.73 12.06
C ASN A 124 23.77 -22.19 13.19
N TYR A 125 24.29 -22.96 14.15
CA TYR A 125 23.47 -23.39 15.29
C TYR A 125 24.32 -23.72 16.51
N ILE A 126 23.72 -23.54 17.68
CA ILE A 126 24.21 -24.04 18.96
C ILE A 126 23.35 -25.24 19.33
N GLU A 127 24.00 -26.36 19.63
CA GLU A 127 23.36 -27.59 20.07
C GLU A 127 23.75 -27.85 21.52
N THR A 128 22.78 -28.23 22.35
CA THR A 128 22.99 -28.59 23.75
C THR A 128 22.10 -29.77 24.08
N ASP A 129 22.71 -30.91 24.40
CA ASP A 129 22.01 -32.07 24.92
C ASP A 129 21.69 -31.85 26.40
N GLN A 130 20.42 -32.02 26.74
CA GLN A 130 19.88 -31.68 28.04
C GLN A 130 19.06 -32.84 28.62
N GLN A 131 19.12 -32.96 29.94
CA GLN A 131 18.27 -33.83 30.73
C GLN A 131 17.57 -33.02 31.83
N ARG A 132 16.49 -33.56 32.39
CA ARG A 132 15.85 -32.94 33.56
C ARG A 132 16.75 -33.08 34.79
N GLY A 133 17.05 -31.96 35.44
CA GLY A 133 17.92 -31.98 36.61
C GLY A 133 18.08 -30.63 37.29
N LEU A 134 19.06 -30.58 38.19
CA LEU A 134 19.52 -29.38 38.89
C LEU A 134 20.89 -28.99 38.34
N CYS A 135 21.06 -27.73 37.95
CA CYS A 135 22.32 -27.19 37.46
C CYS A 135 22.44 -25.70 37.72
N ALA A 136 23.64 -25.16 37.54
CA ALA A 136 23.88 -23.73 37.55
C ALA A 136 23.14 -23.02 36.41
N GLU A 137 22.57 -21.86 36.69
CA GLU A 137 22.01 -20.97 35.69
C GLU A 137 23.10 -20.40 34.75
N SER A 138 22.73 -20.02 33.53
CA SER A 138 23.67 -19.55 32.53
C SER A 138 24.36 -18.22 32.90
N ALA A 139 25.58 -18.05 32.35
CA ALA A 139 26.47 -16.93 32.61
C ALA A 139 26.02 -15.62 31.94
N ASP A 140 25.22 -15.71 30.87
CA ASP A 140 24.61 -14.59 30.14
C ASP A 140 23.62 -13.80 31.02
N ILE A 141 22.98 -14.48 31.98
CA ILE A 141 22.07 -13.86 32.93
C ILE A 141 22.89 -13.11 33.98
N ARG A 142 22.91 -11.78 33.89
CA ARG A 142 23.65 -10.93 34.84
C ARG A 142 23.21 -11.14 36.29
N ASP A 143 21.91 -11.37 36.50
CA ASP A 143 21.34 -11.54 37.83
C ASP A 143 21.59 -12.92 38.44
N SER A 144 22.14 -13.89 37.70
CA SER A 144 22.36 -15.27 38.19
C SER A 144 23.58 -15.41 39.11
N GLY A 145 24.47 -14.40 39.17
CA GLY A 145 25.65 -14.41 40.03
C GLY A 145 25.31 -14.54 41.52
N CYS A 146 26.03 -15.41 42.23
CA CYS A 146 25.92 -15.60 43.67
C CYS A 146 27.24 -15.98 44.33
N LYS A 147 27.41 -15.60 45.60
CA LYS A 147 28.47 -16.13 46.48
C LYS A 147 27.93 -17.01 47.61
N GLN A 148 26.69 -16.77 48.02
CA GLN A 148 26.01 -17.47 49.11
C GLN A 148 24.57 -17.79 48.73
N ASP A 149 24.02 -18.86 49.30
CA ASP A 149 22.66 -19.34 49.01
C ASP A 149 21.59 -18.27 49.26
N LEU A 150 21.75 -17.45 50.32
CA LEU A 150 20.81 -16.39 50.68
C LEU A 150 20.58 -15.38 49.55
N GLU A 151 21.56 -15.15 48.68
CA GLU A 151 21.44 -14.26 47.52
C GLU A 151 20.47 -14.83 46.48
N CYS A 152 20.52 -16.14 46.25
CA CYS A 152 19.61 -16.84 45.34
C CYS A 152 18.21 -16.97 45.93
N GLU A 153 18.09 -17.16 47.24
CA GLU A 153 16.81 -17.23 47.93
C GLU A 153 16.03 -15.90 47.85
N LYS A 154 16.71 -14.75 47.99
CA LYS A 154 16.10 -13.42 47.79
C LYS A 154 15.59 -13.23 46.36
N LYS A 155 16.36 -13.71 45.38
CA LYS A 155 16.05 -13.58 43.95
C LYS A 155 14.97 -14.55 43.48
N ARG A 156 14.76 -15.68 44.18
CA ARG A 156 13.71 -16.69 43.89
C ARG A 156 12.30 -16.10 43.82
N ARG A 157 12.03 -14.97 44.50
CA ARG A 157 10.73 -14.30 44.49
C ARG A 157 10.50 -13.41 43.25
N ASN A 158 11.55 -13.07 42.51
CA ASN A 158 11.47 -12.33 41.26
C ASN A 158 11.30 -13.30 40.07
N ARG A 159 10.55 -12.83 39.07
CA ARG A 159 9.79 -13.61 38.07
C ARG A 159 10.59 -14.62 37.22
N VAL A 160 9.84 -15.63 36.79
CA VAL A 160 10.14 -16.77 35.89
C VAL A 160 10.45 -16.31 34.44
N ILE A 161 11.58 -15.63 34.23
CA ILE A 161 11.99 -15.18 32.87
C ILE A 161 13.18 -16.00 32.34
N TRP A 162 13.73 -16.91 33.14
CA TRP A 162 15.00 -17.57 32.86
C TRP A 162 14.85 -19.06 32.47
N ASN A 163 15.98 -19.76 32.34
CA ASN A 163 16.03 -21.11 31.76
C ASN A 163 15.38 -22.20 32.63
N GLY A 164 15.08 -21.90 33.90
CA GLY A 164 14.38 -22.81 34.81
C GLY A 164 13.93 -22.16 36.13
N ARG A 165 13.48 -23.01 37.06
CA ARG A 165 13.00 -22.60 38.38
C ARG A 165 14.13 -22.58 39.40
N TRP A 166 14.44 -21.43 39.99
CA TRP A 166 15.54 -21.33 40.95
C TRP A 166 15.24 -22.05 42.27
N THR A 167 16.20 -22.85 42.75
CA THR A 167 16.08 -23.61 44.01
C THR A 167 16.34 -22.73 45.24
N GLY A 168 17.10 -21.65 45.07
CA GLY A 168 17.54 -20.78 46.16
C GLY A 168 18.90 -21.15 46.73
N LYS A 169 19.62 -22.11 46.13
CA LYS A 169 21.01 -22.43 46.46
C LYS A 169 21.98 -21.81 45.46
N CYS A 170 23.21 -21.56 45.87
CA CYS A 170 24.29 -21.13 45.01
C CYS A 170 25.13 -22.33 44.57
N HIS A 171 25.21 -22.58 43.26
CA HIS A 171 26.00 -23.65 42.70
C HIS A 171 27.48 -23.23 42.63
N GLN A 172 28.37 -24.05 43.20
CA GLN A 172 29.81 -23.83 43.26
C GLN A 172 30.51 -25.00 42.53
N PRO A 173 31.57 -24.74 41.75
CA PRO A 173 32.43 -23.55 41.73
C PRO A 173 32.00 -22.39 40.80
N GLU A 174 30.93 -22.53 40.01
CA GLU A 174 30.53 -21.55 38.99
C GLU A 174 30.04 -20.21 39.58
N GLY A 175 29.64 -20.21 40.85
CA GLY A 175 29.17 -19.01 41.55
C GLY A 175 27.85 -18.48 40.96
N ARG A 176 26.96 -19.37 40.55
CA ARG A 176 25.66 -19.05 39.92
C ARG A 176 24.52 -19.73 40.63
N CYS A 177 23.34 -19.12 40.63
CA CYS A 177 22.17 -19.70 41.29
C CYS A 177 21.77 -21.03 40.65
N GLU A 178 21.49 -22.02 41.50
CA GLU A 178 21.03 -23.34 41.09
C GLU A 178 19.57 -23.25 40.63
N MET A 179 19.29 -23.90 39.50
CA MET A 179 17.96 -23.99 38.90
C MET A 179 17.57 -25.43 38.60
N GLU A 180 16.28 -25.69 38.70
CA GLU A 180 15.62 -26.91 38.26
C GLU A 180 15.02 -26.71 36.87
N GLY A 181 15.43 -27.55 35.92
CA GLY A 181 15.02 -27.41 34.53
C GLY A 181 15.73 -28.39 33.63
N TRP A 182 16.03 -27.93 32.41
CA TRP A 182 16.82 -28.66 31.44
C TRP A 182 18.29 -28.31 31.59
N CYS A 183 19.10 -29.33 31.89
CA CYS A 183 20.48 -29.20 32.30
C CYS A 183 21.40 -30.07 31.42
N PRO A 184 22.60 -29.58 31.06
CA PRO A 184 23.14 -28.24 31.31
C PRO A 184 22.40 -27.14 30.54
N VAL A 185 22.47 -25.89 31.01
CA VAL A 185 21.88 -24.74 30.31
C VAL A 185 22.69 -24.44 29.03
N GLU A 186 22.02 -23.94 28.01
CA GLU A 186 22.64 -23.50 26.74
C GLU A 186 23.74 -22.47 27.00
N ASN A 187 24.90 -22.64 26.35
CA ASN A 187 25.98 -21.66 26.41
C ASN A 187 25.98 -20.76 25.17
N ASP A 188 25.46 -19.54 25.31
CA ASP A 188 25.38 -18.55 24.23
C ASP A 188 26.62 -17.62 24.15
N THR A 189 27.66 -17.88 24.95
CA THR A 189 28.87 -17.04 24.96
C THR A 189 29.82 -17.34 23.80
N VAL A 190 29.76 -18.55 23.25
CA VAL A 190 30.62 -18.99 22.15
C VAL A 190 29.74 -19.41 20.98
N ILE A 191 29.59 -18.51 20.01
CA ILE A 191 28.88 -18.79 18.76
C ILE A 191 29.85 -19.53 17.82
N PRO A 192 29.51 -20.73 17.32
CA PRO A 192 30.36 -21.48 16.43
C PRO A 192 30.46 -20.82 15.04
N LYS A 193 31.39 -21.29 14.21
CA LYS A 193 31.53 -20.82 12.82
C LYS A 193 30.36 -21.31 11.96
N PRO A 194 29.88 -20.50 11.00
CA PRO A 194 28.78 -20.88 10.13
C PRO A 194 29.16 -21.99 9.12
N ILE A 195 28.13 -22.67 8.60
CA ILE A 195 28.25 -23.70 7.55
C ILE A 195 28.51 -23.01 6.20
N ILE A 196 29.77 -22.97 5.76
CA ILE A 196 30.20 -22.28 4.52
C ILE A 196 29.49 -22.85 3.28
N GLY A 197 29.18 -24.16 3.27
CA GLY A 197 28.47 -24.82 2.17
C GLY A 197 27.13 -24.18 1.82
N THR A 198 26.49 -23.50 2.79
CA THR A 198 25.20 -22.82 2.62
C THR A 198 25.22 -21.76 1.51
N LEU A 199 26.36 -21.10 1.28
CA LEU A 199 26.51 -20.11 0.21
C LEU A 199 26.28 -20.69 -1.20
N ASN A 200 26.49 -21.99 -1.38
CA ASN A 200 26.29 -22.69 -2.64
C ASN A 200 24.89 -23.29 -2.79
N TYR A 201 24.03 -23.15 -1.77
CA TYR A 201 22.67 -23.64 -1.86
C TYR A 201 21.88 -22.82 -2.87
N THR A 202 20.87 -23.46 -3.44
CA THR A 202 19.99 -22.88 -4.43
C THR A 202 18.56 -22.89 -3.91
N ILE A 203 17.87 -21.78 -4.06
CA ILE A 203 16.46 -21.60 -3.74
C ILE A 203 15.71 -21.58 -5.06
N PHE A 204 14.82 -22.55 -5.24
CA PHE A 204 13.89 -22.59 -6.34
C PHE A 204 12.56 -22.00 -5.90
N LEU A 205 12.12 -20.96 -6.60
CA LEU A 205 10.90 -20.23 -6.30
C LEU A 205 9.84 -20.53 -7.35
N ARG A 206 8.73 -21.14 -6.94
CA ARG A 206 7.53 -21.27 -7.76
C ARG A 206 6.54 -20.21 -7.33
N ASN A 207 6.10 -19.39 -8.27
CA ASN A 207 5.06 -18.41 -8.03
C ASN A 207 3.97 -18.56 -9.08
N PHE A 208 2.74 -18.70 -8.59
CA PHE A 208 1.51 -18.66 -9.37
C PHE A 208 0.75 -17.38 -9.03
N VAL A 209 0.24 -16.72 -10.06
CA VAL A 209 -0.56 -15.51 -9.91
C VAL A 209 -1.81 -15.55 -10.78
N GLU A 210 -2.89 -14.98 -10.27
CA GLU A 210 -4.15 -14.84 -10.98
C GLU A 210 -4.69 -13.41 -10.83
N PHE A 211 -4.99 -12.80 -11.98
CA PHE A 211 -5.73 -11.55 -12.06
C PHE A 211 -7.21 -11.87 -12.24
N THR A 212 -7.92 -11.99 -11.11
CA THR A 212 -9.31 -12.51 -11.06
C THR A 212 -10.26 -11.75 -11.96
N ARG A 213 -10.08 -10.43 -12.12
CA ARG A 213 -10.96 -9.59 -12.93
C ARG A 213 -10.87 -9.89 -14.43
N PHE A 214 -9.72 -10.37 -14.88
CA PHE A 214 -9.48 -10.73 -16.28
C PHE A 214 -9.41 -12.24 -16.50
N SER A 215 -9.49 -13.04 -15.43
CA SER A 215 -9.32 -14.49 -15.42
C SER A 215 -8.01 -14.93 -16.10
N VAL A 216 -6.95 -14.14 -15.92
CA VAL A 216 -5.62 -14.42 -16.47
C VAL A 216 -4.75 -15.04 -15.38
N MET A 217 -4.29 -16.26 -15.63
CA MET A 217 -3.38 -17.00 -14.76
C MET A 217 -1.98 -17.02 -15.35
N ARG A 218 -0.96 -16.74 -14.53
CA ARG A 218 0.44 -16.80 -14.91
C ARG A 218 1.27 -17.50 -13.85
N ARG A 219 2.42 -18.00 -14.29
CA ARG A 219 3.44 -18.59 -13.43
C ARG A 219 4.81 -18.11 -13.87
N ASN A 220 5.74 -18.03 -12.93
CA ASN A 220 7.12 -17.63 -13.23
C ASN A 220 7.94 -18.73 -13.92
N VAL A 221 7.52 -20.00 -13.80
CA VAL A 221 8.16 -21.14 -14.46
C VAL A 221 7.65 -21.27 -15.90
N LEU A 222 8.52 -20.95 -16.86
CA LEU A 222 8.32 -21.21 -18.29
C LEU A 222 8.16 -22.72 -18.58
N ASN A 223 7.73 -23.08 -19.79
CA ASN A 223 7.44 -24.48 -20.12
C ASN A 223 8.67 -25.32 -20.47
N ASP A 224 9.84 -24.70 -20.65
CA ASP A 224 11.06 -25.40 -21.08
C ASP A 224 11.80 -26.04 -19.90
N THR A 225 11.65 -27.36 -19.75
CA THR A 225 12.29 -28.14 -18.68
C THR A 225 13.81 -28.20 -18.77
N SER A 226 14.40 -27.97 -19.96
CA SER A 226 15.85 -28.05 -20.14
C SER A 226 16.56 -26.82 -19.56
N TYR A 227 15.96 -25.65 -19.75
CA TYR A 227 16.43 -24.36 -19.22
C TYR A 227 16.56 -24.36 -17.69
N PHE A 228 15.57 -24.90 -16.97
CA PHE A 228 15.59 -24.89 -15.49
C PHE A 228 16.66 -25.78 -14.85
N ARG A 229 17.24 -26.73 -15.59
CA ARG A 229 18.30 -27.58 -15.02
C ARG A 229 19.61 -26.82 -14.84
N THR A 230 19.87 -25.83 -15.69
CA THR A 230 21.15 -25.12 -15.74
C THR A 230 21.03 -23.63 -15.43
N CYS A 231 19.84 -23.04 -15.52
CA CYS A 231 19.70 -21.61 -15.31
C CYS A 231 20.09 -21.19 -13.89
N ARG A 232 20.64 -19.99 -13.81
CA ARG A 232 20.93 -19.26 -12.57
C ARG A 232 20.46 -17.84 -12.76
N TYR A 233 19.77 -17.32 -11.75
CA TYR A 233 19.31 -15.94 -11.81
C TYR A 233 20.48 -14.97 -11.91
N HIS A 234 20.40 -14.05 -12.86
CA HIS A 234 21.29 -12.90 -12.95
C HIS A 234 20.48 -11.66 -13.36
N PRO A 235 20.67 -10.48 -12.73
CA PRO A 235 19.88 -9.29 -13.03
C PRO A 235 19.84 -8.88 -14.51
N GLU A 236 20.97 -9.06 -15.22
CA GLU A 236 21.12 -8.65 -16.62
C GLU A 236 20.99 -9.80 -17.63
N HIS A 237 21.64 -10.95 -17.36
CA HIS A 237 21.74 -12.05 -18.33
C HIS A 237 20.54 -13.01 -18.28
N ASP A 238 20.02 -13.30 -17.08
CA ASP A 238 19.01 -14.35 -16.84
C ASP A 238 18.02 -13.90 -15.75
N SER A 239 17.34 -12.78 -15.98
CA SER A 239 16.44 -12.15 -15.00
C SER A 239 15.14 -12.91 -14.77
N LEU A 240 14.81 -13.87 -15.65
CA LEU A 240 13.60 -14.69 -15.55
C LEU A 240 13.83 -16.03 -14.83
N CYS A 241 15.09 -16.42 -14.59
CA CYS A 241 15.38 -17.71 -13.95
C CYS A 241 14.90 -17.68 -12.48
N PRO A 242 14.05 -18.63 -12.05
CA PRO A 242 13.51 -18.69 -10.69
C PRO A 242 14.43 -19.41 -9.68
N ILE A 243 15.69 -19.68 -10.05
CA ILE A 243 16.66 -20.40 -9.22
C ILE A 243 17.73 -19.42 -8.76
N PHE A 244 17.77 -19.18 -7.46
CA PHE A 244 18.63 -18.21 -6.82
C PHE A 244 19.70 -18.91 -5.99
N ARG A 245 20.97 -18.59 -6.21
CA ARG A 245 22.05 -19.06 -5.33
C ARG A 245 22.19 -18.11 -4.15
N ILE A 246 22.40 -18.65 -2.95
CA ILE A 246 22.47 -17.83 -1.72
C ILE A 246 23.63 -16.82 -1.77
N ALA A 247 24.81 -17.23 -2.25
CA ALA A 247 25.95 -16.32 -2.42
C ALA A 247 25.57 -15.08 -3.27
N ASP A 248 25.01 -15.32 -4.45
CA ASP A 248 24.65 -14.26 -5.40
C ASP A 248 23.57 -13.33 -4.80
N LEU A 249 22.61 -13.88 -4.05
CA LEU A 249 21.60 -13.08 -3.34
C LEU A 249 22.22 -12.18 -2.26
N LEU A 250 23.17 -12.70 -1.48
CA LEU A 250 23.85 -11.93 -0.45
C LEU A 250 24.71 -10.83 -1.06
N ASP A 251 25.37 -11.10 -2.20
CA ASP A 251 26.15 -10.11 -2.94
C ASP A 251 25.29 -8.96 -3.48
N ILE A 252 24.06 -9.26 -3.95
CA ILE A 252 23.11 -8.24 -4.42
C ILE A 252 22.59 -7.39 -3.26
N VAL A 253 22.28 -8.01 -2.12
CA VAL A 253 21.65 -7.32 -0.99
C VAL A 253 22.66 -6.52 -0.16
N GLU A 254 23.86 -7.04 0.05
CA GLU A 254 24.89 -6.42 0.88
C GLU A 254 26.25 -6.46 0.21
N SER A 255 26.77 -5.27 -0.09
CA SER A 255 28.07 -5.10 -0.74
C SER A 255 29.24 -5.23 0.25
N ASP A 256 29.00 -5.03 1.54
CA ASP A 256 30.04 -5.14 2.57
C ASP A 256 30.30 -6.61 2.97
N PRO A 257 31.51 -7.16 2.73
CA PRO A 257 31.82 -8.55 3.05
C PRO A 257 31.76 -8.85 4.57
N GLU A 258 32.09 -7.88 5.43
CA GLU A 258 32.04 -8.08 6.88
C GLU A 258 30.60 -8.26 7.38
N GLU A 259 29.66 -7.50 6.82
CA GLU A 259 28.25 -7.62 7.17
C GLU A 259 27.69 -8.96 6.70
N ARG A 260 28.09 -9.45 5.52
CA ARG A 260 27.68 -10.78 5.04
C ARG A 260 28.15 -11.91 5.95
N GLU A 261 29.38 -11.85 6.45
CA GLU A 261 29.88 -12.85 7.40
C GLU A 261 29.06 -12.86 8.70
N LYS A 262 28.69 -11.66 9.20
CA LYS A 262 27.80 -11.54 10.36
C LYS A 262 26.40 -12.06 10.08
N MET A 263 25.85 -11.83 8.88
CA MET A 263 24.55 -12.38 8.48
C MET A 263 24.58 -13.91 8.49
N MET A 264 25.68 -14.53 8.05
CA MET A 264 25.85 -15.98 8.12
C MET A 264 26.00 -16.49 9.55
N THR A 265 26.63 -15.72 10.44
CA THR A 265 26.92 -16.14 11.82
C THR A 265 25.71 -15.96 12.74
N ASN A 266 25.04 -14.81 12.67
CA ASN A 266 23.96 -14.39 13.57
C ASN A 266 22.55 -14.46 12.92
N GLY A 267 22.47 -14.75 11.63
CA GLY A 267 21.24 -14.75 10.85
C GLY A 267 20.83 -13.37 10.36
N ALA A 268 19.91 -13.32 9.40
CA ALA A 268 19.37 -12.09 8.82
C ALA A 268 18.01 -12.32 8.17
N VAL A 269 17.25 -11.26 7.92
CA VAL A 269 15.94 -11.33 7.28
C VAL A 269 15.99 -10.64 5.93
N LEU A 270 15.76 -11.41 4.87
CA LEU A 270 15.86 -10.99 3.48
C LEU A 270 14.49 -10.95 2.84
N ARG A 271 14.26 -10.01 1.92
CA ARG A 271 13.07 -9.92 1.09
C ARG A 271 13.38 -10.30 -0.34
N ILE A 272 12.58 -11.19 -0.90
CA ILE A 272 12.47 -11.44 -2.33
C ILE A 272 11.14 -10.85 -2.79
N LYS A 273 11.17 -9.78 -3.58
CA LYS A 273 9.97 -9.12 -4.08
C LYS A 273 9.76 -9.49 -5.55
N ILE A 274 8.54 -9.89 -5.89
CA ILE A 274 8.12 -10.28 -7.24
C ILE A 274 7.04 -9.32 -7.70
N ASP A 275 7.33 -8.51 -8.71
CA ASP A 275 6.38 -7.57 -9.31
C ASP A 275 5.85 -8.11 -10.65
N TRP A 276 4.52 -8.20 -10.76
CA TRP A 276 3.79 -8.57 -11.97
C TRP A 276 3.07 -7.35 -12.54
N MET A 277 3.81 -6.48 -13.21
CA MET A 277 3.29 -5.26 -13.84
C MET A 277 2.90 -5.56 -15.29
N CYS A 278 1.68 -6.02 -15.51
CA CYS A 278 1.28 -6.61 -16.77
C CYS A 278 0.40 -5.69 -17.62
N ASN A 279 0.83 -5.48 -18.86
CA ASN A 279 -0.02 -4.87 -19.88
C ASN A 279 -0.64 -5.97 -20.74
N LEU A 280 -1.89 -6.34 -20.46
CA LEU A 280 -2.58 -7.42 -21.16
C LEU A 280 -2.92 -7.08 -22.62
N ASP A 281 -2.82 -5.80 -23.02
CA ASP A 281 -3.03 -5.37 -24.40
C ASP A 281 -1.88 -5.80 -25.33
N LEU A 282 -0.66 -6.00 -24.78
CA LEU A 282 0.49 -6.52 -25.53
C LEU A 282 0.46 -8.05 -25.68
N GLY A 283 -0.41 -8.71 -24.92
CA GLY A 283 -0.54 -10.16 -24.86
C GLY A 283 -0.20 -10.73 -23.48
N GLU A 284 -0.87 -11.83 -23.12
CA GLU A 284 -0.71 -12.49 -21.82
C GLU A 284 0.68 -13.09 -21.61
N GLN A 285 1.40 -13.43 -22.70
CA GLN A 285 2.73 -14.04 -22.62
C GLN A 285 3.83 -13.03 -22.24
N GLU A 286 3.61 -11.74 -22.51
CA GLU A 286 4.53 -10.67 -22.12
C GLU A 286 4.36 -10.27 -20.65
N CYS A 287 3.35 -10.79 -19.96
CA CYS A 287 3.24 -10.72 -18.52
C CYS A 287 4.28 -11.67 -17.89
N LYS A 288 5.40 -11.08 -17.48
CA LYS A 288 6.59 -11.74 -16.90
C LYS A 288 6.90 -11.11 -15.53
N PRO A 289 7.45 -11.88 -14.59
CA PRO A 289 7.80 -11.36 -13.26
C PRO A 289 9.07 -10.51 -13.32
N SER A 290 9.15 -9.54 -12.41
CA SER A 290 10.38 -8.82 -12.09
C SER A 290 10.78 -9.11 -10.64
N TYR A 291 12.02 -9.54 -10.43
CA TYR A 291 12.56 -9.84 -9.11
C TYR A 291 13.37 -8.67 -8.56
N SER A 292 13.19 -8.37 -7.28
CA SER A 292 14.01 -7.42 -6.53
C SER A 292 14.31 -7.96 -5.15
N PHE A 293 15.52 -7.67 -4.66
CA PHE A 293 16.02 -8.21 -3.39
C PHE A 293 16.33 -7.08 -2.43
N GLY A 294 16.21 -7.35 -1.13
CA GLY A 294 16.63 -6.39 -0.12
C GLY A 294 16.70 -7.00 1.26
N ARG A 295 17.33 -6.28 2.18
CA ARG A 295 17.38 -6.64 3.60
C ARG A 295 16.19 -6.01 4.33
N LEU A 296 15.57 -6.74 5.25
CA LEU A 296 14.46 -6.26 6.08
C LEU A 296 14.87 -5.96 7.51
N ASP A 297 15.92 -6.61 8.02
CA ASP A 297 16.50 -6.32 9.32
C ASP A 297 17.51 -5.16 9.27
N SER A 298 17.71 -4.51 10.42
CA SER A 298 18.73 -3.47 10.59
C SER A 298 20.13 -4.05 10.36
N ARG A 299 21.04 -3.24 9.82
CA ARG A 299 22.47 -3.61 9.76
C ARG A 299 23.05 -3.79 11.16
N PHE A 300 24.04 -4.66 11.29
CA PHE A 300 24.62 -4.97 12.61
C PHE A 300 25.36 -3.78 13.23
N ARG A 301 25.82 -2.82 12.41
CA ARG A 301 26.48 -1.59 12.88
C ARG A 301 25.51 -0.59 13.53
N ASP A 302 24.23 -0.63 13.15
CA ASP A 302 23.22 0.34 13.58
C ASP A 302 22.37 -0.18 14.76
N GLU A 303 22.27 -1.50 14.90
CA GLU A 303 21.46 -2.17 15.91
C GLU A 303 22.20 -2.27 17.25
N ARG A 304 21.48 -2.21 18.38
CA ARG A 304 22.09 -2.23 19.72
C ARG A 304 21.53 -3.31 20.64
N PHE A 305 20.37 -3.87 20.32
CA PHE A 305 19.65 -4.74 21.25
C PHE A 305 19.43 -6.17 20.74
N SER A 306 19.09 -6.35 19.46
CA SER A 306 18.83 -7.69 18.89
C SER A 306 19.51 -7.86 17.54
N PHE A 307 20.59 -8.61 17.53
CA PHE A 307 21.36 -8.87 16.31
C PHE A 307 20.81 -10.08 15.55
N GLY A 308 20.52 -9.87 14.26
CA GLY A 308 20.21 -10.94 13.31
C GLY A 308 18.87 -11.64 13.55
N PHE A 309 18.78 -12.91 13.16
CA PHE A 309 17.58 -13.72 13.26
C PHE A 309 17.91 -15.12 13.79
N ASN A 310 17.30 -15.48 14.92
CA ASN A 310 17.48 -16.78 15.55
C ASN A 310 16.20 -17.25 16.26
N PHE A 311 16.09 -18.56 16.45
CA PHE A 311 15.05 -19.17 17.27
C PHE A 311 15.54 -20.49 17.87
N ARG A 312 14.81 -20.99 18.87
CA ARG A 312 15.12 -22.26 19.55
C ARG A 312 14.06 -23.29 19.26
N TYR A 313 14.48 -24.53 19.02
CA TYR A 313 13.61 -25.69 18.95
C TYR A 313 14.29 -26.88 19.66
N ALA A 314 13.51 -27.88 20.04
CA ALA A 314 14.04 -29.02 20.78
C ALA A 314 13.47 -30.34 20.29
N SER A 315 14.36 -31.32 20.14
CA SER A 315 14.02 -32.71 19.81
C SER A 315 14.06 -33.53 21.09
N HIS A 316 12.91 -34.08 21.50
CA HIS A 316 12.78 -34.83 22.75
C HIS A 316 12.96 -36.33 22.49
N TRP A 317 13.73 -37.00 23.35
CA TRP A 317 13.98 -38.45 23.26
C TRP A 317 14.11 -39.06 24.67
N ARG A 318 14.06 -40.39 24.76
CA ARG A 318 14.01 -41.09 26.06
C ARG A 318 14.92 -42.30 26.07
N VAL A 319 15.74 -42.43 27.12
CA VAL A 319 16.60 -43.61 27.35
C VAL A 319 16.40 -44.09 28.79
N ASN A 320 16.17 -45.39 28.98
CA ASN A 320 16.00 -46.02 30.30
C ASN A 320 15.04 -45.28 31.24
N LYS A 321 13.87 -44.88 30.72
CA LYS A 321 12.83 -44.09 31.41
C LYS A 321 13.21 -42.64 31.75
N THR A 322 14.43 -42.20 31.51
CA THR A 322 14.88 -40.81 31.66
C THR A 322 14.62 -40.02 30.39
N GLU A 323 14.04 -38.82 30.55
CA GLU A 323 13.75 -37.90 29.44
C GLU A 323 14.95 -37.00 29.15
N PHE A 324 15.28 -36.91 27.87
CA PHE A 324 16.32 -36.07 27.32
C PHE A 324 15.74 -35.19 26.22
N ARG A 325 16.43 -34.09 25.92
CA ARG A 325 16.18 -33.32 24.70
C ARG A 325 17.49 -32.80 24.14
N THR A 326 17.52 -32.66 22.83
CA THR A 326 18.56 -31.91 22.14
C THR A 326 17.99 -30.54 21.80
N LEU A 327 18.44 -29.51 22.51
CA LEU A 327 18.06 -28.12 22.26
C LEU A 327 18.96 -27.57 21.15
N LYS A 328 18.33 -27.01 20.12
CA LYS A 328 19.01 -26.31 19.03
C LYS A 328 18.58 -24.85 19.00
N LYS A 329 19.53 -23.94 19.15
CA LYS A 329 19.37 -22.52 18.81
C LYS A 329 19.89 -22.34 17.39
N ALA A 330 18.99 -22.15 16.44
CA ALA A 330 19.33 -21.96 15.04
C ALA A 330 19.44 -20.48 14.70
N PHE A 331 20.51 -20.14 14.00
CA PHE A 331 20.75 -18.86 13.35
C PHE A 331 20.72 -19.09 11.85
N GLY A 332 20.15 -18.16 11.10
CA GLY A 332 19.98 -18.40 9.67
C GLY A 332 19.40 -17.25 8.90
N LEU A 333 19.32 -17.46 7.60
CA LEU A 333 18.72 -16.52 6.67
C LEU A 333 17.24 -16.85 6.55
N ARG A 334 16.38 -15.87 6.88
CA ARG A 334 14.95 -15.97 6.64
C ARG A 334 14.59 -15.16 5.40
N PHE A 335 14.20 -15.84 4.34
CA PHE A 335 13.73 -15.23 3.10
C PHE A 335 12.22 -15.03 3.17
N ILE A 336 11.75 -13.81 2.98
CA ILE A 336 10.33 -13.46 2.93
C ILE A 336 10.00 -13.05 1.50
N VAL A 337 9.05 -13.75 0.88
CA VAL A 337 8.60 -13.46 -0.49
C VAL A 337 7.40 -12.53 -0.45
N THR A 338 7.48 -11.43 -1.17
CA THR A 338 6.37 -10.47 -1.33
C THR A 338 5.99 -10.41 -2.80
N VAL A 339 4.73 -10.65 -3.12
CA VAL A 339 4.23 -10.62 -4.51
C VAL A 339 3.30 -9.44 -4.68
N ASN A 340 3.60 -8.61 -5.67
CA ASN A 340 2.77 -7.47 -6.07
C ASN A 340 2.33 -7.65 -7.52
N GLY A 341 1.13 -7.18 -7.86
CA GLY A 341 0.63 -7.24 -9.23
C GLY A 341 -0.33 -6.11 -9.54
N ASP A 342 -0.25 -5.64 -10.78
CA ASP A 342 -1.19 -4.71 -11.40
C ASP A 342 -1.30 -5.12 -12.86
N ALA A 343 -2.49 -5.53 -13.28
CA ALA A 343 -2.78 -5.84 -14.68
C ALA A 343 -3.69 -4.77 -15.27
N GLY A 344 -3.33 -4.28 -16.45
CA GLY A 344 -4.17 -3.38 -17.25
C GLY A 344 -4.65 -4.05 -18.53
N ARG A 345 -5.93 -3.92 -18.84
CA ARG A 345 -6.52 -4.32 -20.12
C ARG A 345 -7.43 -3.22 -20.65
N PHE A 346 -7.39 -2.98 -21.96
CA PHE A 346 -8.25 -2.00 -22.63
C PHE A 346 -9.72 -2.22 -22.28
N SER A 347 -10.42 -1.13 -21.93
CA SER A 347 -11.86 -1.14 -21.72
C SER A 347 -12.50 0.10 -22.30
N LEU A 348 -13.40 -0.09 -23.26
CA LEU A 348 -14.15 0.99 -23.87
C LEU A 348 -14.96 1.80 -22.83
N LEU A 349 -15.49 1.13 -21.80
CA LEU A 349 -16.21 1.78 -20.71
C LEU A 349 -15.31 2.75 -19.94
N VAL A 350 -14.12 2.32 -19.55
CA VAL A 350 -13.19 3.19 -18.78
C VAL A 350 -12.69 4.34 -19.65
N LEU A 351 -12.40 4.08 -20.93
CA LEU A 351 -12.03 5.11 -21.88
C LEU A 351 -13.12 6.18 -22.02
N THR A 352 -14.38 5.77 -22.25
CA THR A 352 -15.49 6.72 -22.43
C THR A 352 -15.80 7.52 -21.17
N LEU A 353 -15.72 6.90 -19.99
CA LEU A 353 -15.84 7.60 -18.71
C LEU A 353 -14.73 8.66 -18.52
N ASN A 354 -13.49 8.31 -18.86
CA ASN A 354 -12.37 9.24 -18.77
C ASN A 354 -12.45 10.36 -19.83
N ILE A 355 -12.90 10.07 -21.05
CA ILE A 355 -13.18 11.10 -22.06
C ILE A 355 -14.29 12.04 -21.58
N GLY A 356 -15.38 11.52 -21.02
CA GLY A 356 -16.46 12.33 -20.45
C GLY A 356 -15.96 13.24 -19.32
N SER A 357 -15.11 12.71 -18.45
CA SER A 357 -14.46 13.50 -17.39
C SER A 357 -13.56 14.60 -17.96
N ILE A 358 -12.77 14.30 -19.00
CA ILE A 358 -11.91 15.28 -19.69
C ILE A 358 -12.76 16.41 -20.32
N VAL A 359 -13.87 16.07 -20.97
CA VAL A 359 -14.81 17.06 -21.53
C VAL A 359 -15.38 17.95 -20.41
N GLY A 360 -15.71 17.37 -19.25
CA GLY A 360 -16.11 18.14 -18.07
C GLY A 360 -15.04 19.12 -17.58
N VAL A 361 -13.78 18.67 -17.51
CA VAL A 361 -12.63 19.50 -17.08
C VAL A 361 -12.36 20.65 -18.06
N LEU A 362 -12.66 20.50 -19.36
CA LEU A 362 -12.58 21.62 -20.32
C LEU A 362 -13.52 22.78 -19.96
N GLY A 363 -14.60 22.53 -19.21
CA GLY A 363 -15.45 23.58 -18.64
C GLY A 363 -14.72 24.47 -17.63
N LEU A 364 -13.64 24.00 -17.00
CA LEU A 364 -12.80 24.85 -16.16
C LEU A 364 -12.05 25.89 -16.99
N ALA A 365 -11.68 25.55 -18.24
CA ALA A 365 -11.02 26.49 -19.15
C ALA A 365 -11.90 27.70 -19.44
N THR A 366 -13.21 27.49 -19.65
CA THR A 366 -14.16 28.59 -19.91
C THR A 366 -14.35 29.46 -18.67
N PHE A 367 -14.39 28.86 -17.48
CA PHE A 367 -14.44 29.60 -16.22
C PHE A 367 -13.18 30.47 -16.00
N ILE A 368 -11.98 29.93 -16.23
CA ILE A 368 -10.73 30.69 -16.13
C ILE A 368 -10.71 31.82 -17.16
N CYS A 369 -11.09 31.51 -18.40
CA CYS A 369 -11.25 32.50 -19.46
C CYS A 369 -12.18 33.63 -19.10
N ASP A 370 -13.32 33.33 -18.47
CA ASP A 370 -14.28 34.32 -18.03
C ASP A 370 -13.70 35.25 -16.96
N ILE A 371 -12.91 34.72 -16.02
CA ILE A 371 -12.20 35.54 -15.03
C ILE A 371 -11.18 36.46 -15.71
N VAL A 372 -10.38 35.91 -16.62
CA VAL A 372 -9.40 36.68 -17.40
C VAL A 372 -10.08 37.80 -18.19
N ALA A 373 -11.18 37.48 -18.89
CA ALA A 373 -11.92 38.46 -19.69
C ALA A 373 -12.61 39.54 -18.83
N LEU A 374 -13.14 39.19 -17.64
CA LEU A 374 -13.85 40.14 -16.77
C LEU A 374 -12.91 41.08 -16.01
N TYR A 375 -11.78 40.57 -15.53
CA TYR A 375 -10.94 41.29 -14.56
C TYR A 375 -9.60 41.76 -15.10
N PHE A 376 -9.04 41.05 -16.09
CA PHE A 376 -7.69 41.32 -16.61
C PHE A 376 -7.68 41.94 -18.01
N SER A 377 -8.84 42.07 -18.66
CA SER A 377 -8.96 42.79 -19.92
C SER A 377 -9.09 44.30 -19.70
N GLU A 378 -8.34 45.11 -20.46
CA GLU A 378 -8.48 46.58 -20.48
C GLU A 378 -9.93 47.03 -20.79
N GLN A 379 -10.66 46.25 -21.59
CA GLN A 379 -12.05 46.52 -21.97
C GLN A 379 -13.06 45.65 -21.19
N GLY A 380 -12.66 45.10 -20.04
CA GLY A 380 -13.50 44.21 -19.22
C GLY A 380 -14.84 44.83 -18.79
N TYR A 381 -14.92 46.17 -18.69
CA TYR A 381 -16.16 46.88 -18.39
C TYR A 381 -17.24 46.70 -19.47
N ILE A 382 -16.85 46.64 -20.74
CA ILE A 382 -17.78 46.42 -21.88
C ILE A 382 -18.33 44.99 -21.79
N TYR A 383 -17.44 44.03 -21.57
CA TYR A 383 -17.83 42.62 -21.42
C TYR A 383 -18.78 42.41 -20.25
N ARG A 384 -18.52 43.05 -19.09
CA ARG A 384 -19.40 42.98 -17.91
C ARG A 384 -20.82 43.49 -18.21
N ARG A 385 -20.97 44.58 -18.96
CA ARG A 385 -22.29 45.14 -19.33
C ARG A 385 -23.06 44.24 -20.30
N GLN A 386 -22.36 43.53 -21.18
CA GLN A 386 -23.01 42.61 -22.11
C GLN A 386 -23.36 41.26 -21.46
N LYS A 387 -22.53 40.78 -20.53
CA LYS A 387 -22.72 39.51 -19.82
C LYS A 387 -23.82 39.57 -18.76
N PHE A 388 -23.87 40.64 -17.98
CA PHE A 388 -24.81 40.76 -16.86
C PHE A 388 -25.95 41.72 -17.20
N GLN A 389 -27.19 41.23 -17.15
CA GLN A 389 -28.40 42.05 -17.19
C GLN A 389 -28.96 42.20 -15.78
N SER A 390 -28.86 43.41 -15.22
CA SER A 390 -29.42 43.71 -13.90
C SER A 390 -30.92 43.96 -14.01
N VAL A 391 -31.73 43.15 -13.33
CA VAL A 391 -33.19 43.32 -13.25
C VAL A 391 -33.55 43.74 -11.83
N HIS A 392 -34.19 44.91 -11.66
CA HIS A 392 -34.72 45.35 -10.37
C HIS A 392 -36.16 44.83 -10.20
N LEU A 393 -36.32 43.84 -9.32
CA LEU A 393 -37.64 43.35 -8.95
C LEU A 393 -38.35 44.39 -8.08
N LYS A 394 -39.55 44.82 -8.50
CA LYS A 394 -40.41 45.65 -7.65
C LYS A 394 -40.98 44.78 -6.54
N ASN A 395 -40.56 45.01 -5.29
CA ASN A 395 -41.25 44.45 -4.13
C ASN A 395 -42.65 45.08 -4.05
N LYS A 396 -43.68 44.24 -4.21
CA LYS A 396 -45.09 44.65 -4.19
C LYS A 396 -45.55 44.73 -2.73
N THR A 397 -45.36 45.85 -2.07
CA THR A 397 -46.18 46.20 -0.91
C THR A 397 -47.52 46.72 -1.42
N ILE A 398 -48.58 45.96 -1.15
CA ILE A 398 -49.97 46.26 -1.50
C ILE A 398 -50.49 47.32 -0.52
N GLY A 399 -51.09 48.40 -1.03
CA GLY A 399 -52.03 49.22 -0.24
C GLY A 399 -52.02 50.72 -0.48
N ALA A 400 -52.83 51.15 -1.46
CA ALA A 400 -53.67 52.35 -1.48
C ALA A 400 -53.08 53.73 -1.11
N SER A 401 -53.05 54.64 -2.08
CA SER A 401 -54.13 55.65 -2.25
C SER A 401 -53.72 56.68 -3.29
N THR A 402 -54.61 56.90 -4.25
CA THR A 402 -54.62 58.04 -5.17
C THR A 402 -54.71 59.33 -4.35
N VAL A 403 -53.70 60.20 -4.44
CA VAL A 403 -53.86 61.65 -4.21
C VAL A 403 -53.19 62.35 -5.38
N VAL A 404 -54.02 63.07 -6.13
CA VAL A 404 -53.62 64.03 -7.16
C VAL A 404 -52.97 65.22 -6.47
N GLN A 405 -51.74 65.60 -6.86
CA GLN A 405 -51.34 67.01 -6.92
C GLN A 405 -50.09 67.22 -7.78
N SER A 406 -50.32 67.89 -8.92
CA SER A 406 -49.52 68.90 -9.61
C SER A 406 -47.98 68.91 -9.51
N SER A 407 -47.38 68.97 -10.71
CA SER A 407 -46.15 69.66 -11.09
C SER A 407 -45.57 70.68 -10.09
N VAL A 408 -44.23 70.68 -9.91
CA VAL A 408 -43.31 71.84 -10.03
C VAL A 408 -41.97 71.56 -9.31
N HIS A 409 -40.87 71.78 -10.05
CA HIS A 409 -39.50 72.10 -9.62
C HIS A 409 -38.79 71.27 -8.52
N LYS A 410 -37.58 70.79 -8.89
CA LYS A 410 -36.32 71.27 -8.27
C LYS A 410 -35.09 70.90 -9.10
N ARG A 411 -34.66 71.84 -9.94
CA ARG A 411 -33.25 72.22 -10.01
C ARG A 411 -32.89 72.90 -8.69
N LYS A 412 -31.76 72.55 -8.09
CA LYS A 412 -30.90 73.37 -7.20
C LYS A 412 -29.78 72.47 -6.70
N MET A 413 -28.52 72.85 -6.63
CA MET A 413 -27.77 74.01 -7.10
C MET A 413 -26.31 73.70 -6.78
N ALA A 414 -25.40 73.96 -7.71
CA ALA A 414 -24.01 74.19 -7.36
C ALA A 414 -23.89 75.63 -6.81
N ARG A 415 -23.19 75.83 -5.68
CA ARG A 415 -21.99 76.71 -5.58
C ARG A 415 -21.61 77.06 -4.13
N LYS A 416 -20.32 76.77 -3.86
CA LYS A 416 -19.26 77.59 -3.21
C LYS A 416 -19.46 78.12 -1.79
N ILE A 417 -18.40 77.98 -0.99
CA ILE A 417 -17.49 79.03 -0.44
C ILE A 417 -16.35 78.24 0.27
N LYS A 418 -15.12 78.17 -0.25
CA LYS A 418 -13.97 79.10 -0.20
C LYS A 418 -13.55 79.53 1.22
N GLN A 419 -12.27 79.27 1.52
CA GLN A 419 -11.31 80.06 2.31
C GLN A 419 -11.08 79.76 3.81
N ARG A 420 -9.85 79.29 4.08
CA ARG A 420 -8.78 79.82 4.99
C ARG A 420 -8.03 78.62 5.57
N THR A 421 -6.70 78.54 5.58
CA THR A 421 -5.65 79.55 5.59
C THR A 421 -4.35 78.89 5.11
#